data_AF-A0A6M1XVF5-F1
#
_entry.id   AF-A0A6M1XVF5-F1
#
_cell.length_a   1.000
_cell.length_b   1.000
_cell.length_c   1.000
_cell.angle_alpha   90.00
_cell.angle_beta   90.00
_cell.angle_gamma   90.00
#
_symmetry.space_group_name_H-M   'P 1'
#
loop_
_entity.id
_entity.type
_entity.pdbx_description
1 polymer ?
#
loop_
_entity_poly.entity_id
_entity_poly.type
_entity_poly.pdbx_seq_one_letter_code
_entity_poly.pdbx_strand_id
1 'polypeptide(L)'
;SSTVQSNLQYIQSTLIHYFNVFVSELDTKLETNIRFNSDQLLETDPETKVKNVLDQVKGSLLTINEGRSKMGLPPMDGGDRLLASLNFTYLDTLEKYQLEEQEGVT
;
A
#
# COMPACT_ATOMS: atom_id res chain seq x y z
N SER A 1 -13.08 -16.38 7.91
CA SER A 1 -11.65 -16.54 7.52
C SER A 1 -11.42 -17.60 6.44
N SER A 2 -12.14 -18.72 6.44
CA SER A 2 -11.96 -19.80 5.44
C SER A 2 -12.50 -19.48 4.04
N THR A 3 -13.60 -18.73 3.91
CA THR A 3 -14.20 -18.39 2.60
C THR A 3 -13.37 -17.38 1.79
N VAL A 4 -12.84 -16.35 2.45
CA VAL A 4 -11.99 -15.33 1.81
C VAL A 4 -10.69 -15.94 1.30
N GLN A 5 -10.08 -16.83 2.09
CA GLN A 5 -8.86 -17.55 1.70
C GLN A 5 -9.11 -18.48 0.51
N SER A 6 -10.23 -19.21 0.49
CA SER A 6 -10.61 -20.05 -0.66
C SER A 6 -10.91 -19.24 -1.92
N ASN A 7 -11.56 -18.08 -1.79
CA ASN A 7 -11.82 -17.18 -2.90
C ASN A 7 -10.51 -16.61 -3.49
N LEU A 8 -9.59 -16.20 -2.62
CA LEU A 8 -8.28 -15.72 -3.04
C LEU A 8 -7.48 -16.82 -3.75
N GLN A 9 -7.48 -18.04 -3.21
CA GLN A 9 -6.84 -19.19 -3.84
C GLN A 9 -7.42 -19.48 -5.22
N TYR A 10 -8.74 -19.39 -5.37
CA TYR A 10 -9.43 -19.60 -6.63
C TYR A 10 -9.03 -18.56 -7.69
N ILE A 11 -9.02 -17.28 -7.30
CA ILE A 11 -8.57 -16.18 -8.16
C ILE A 11 -7.10 -16.40 -8.56
N GLN A 12 -6.23 -16.67 -7.59
CA GLN A 12 -4.79 -16.85 -7.81
C GLN A 12 -4.42 -18.04 -8.68
N SER A 13 -4.95 -19.21 -8.35
CA SER A 13 -4.50 -20.47 -8.96
C SER A 13 -5.21 -20.76 -10.27
N THR A 14 -6.48 -20.37 -10.38
CA THR A 14 -7.33 -20.79 -11.49
C THR A 14 -7.56 -19.63 -12.44
N LEU A 15 -8.08 -18.52 -11.93
CA LEU A 15 -8.56 -17.43 -12.78
C LEU A 15 -7.40 -16.68 -13.47
N ILE A 16 -6.32 -16.40 -12.74
CA ILE A 16 -5.10 -15.79 -13.32
C ILE A 16 -4.48 -16.70 -14.38
N HIS A 17 -4.44 -18.02 -14.15
CA HIS A 17 -3.91 -18.96 -15.12
C HIS A 17 -4.65 -18.89 -16.46
N TYR A 18 -5.99 -18.89 -16.44
CA TYR A 18 -6.80 -18.75 -17.65
C TYR A 18 -6.59 -17.39 -18.34
N PHE A 19 -6.54 -16.30 -17.57
CA PHE A 19 -6.28 -14.98 -18.16
C PHE A 19 -4.91 -14.89 -18.82
N ASN A 20 -3.87 -15.49 -18.25
CA ASN A 20 -2.54 -15.51 -18.86
C ASN A 20 -2.53 -16.25 -20.19
N VAL A 21 -3.25 -17.37 -20.30
CA VAL A 21 -3.41 -18.10 -21.57
C VAL A 21 -4.12 -17.24 -22.61
N PHE A 22 -5.23 -16.58 -22.24
CA PHE A 22 -5.94 -15.68 -23.16
C PHE A 22 -5.09 -14.51 -23.61
N VAL A 23 -4.35 -13.89 -22.70
CA VAL A 23 -3.47 -12.76 -23.01
C VAL A 23 -2.34 -13.20 -23.91
N SER A 24 -1.71 -14.35 -23.65
CA SER A 24 -0.66 -14.90 -24.52
C SER A 24 -1.16 -15.18 -25.93
N GLU A 25 -2.37 -15.70 -26.08
CA GLU A 25 -2.99 -15.93 -27.39
C GLU A 25 -3.31 -14.61 -28.11
N LEU A 26 -3.80 -13.60 -27.38
CA LEU A 26 -4.07 -12.28 -27.94
C LEU A 26 -2.77 -11.56 -28.34
N ASP A 27 -1.74 -11.63 -27.51
CA ASP A 27 -0.40 -11.09 -27.76
C ASP A 27 0.18 -11.68 -29.05
N THR A 28 0.09 -13.00 -29.20
CA THR A 28 0.57 -13.74 -30.37
C THR A 28 -0.21 -13.39 -31.64
N LYS A 29 -1.54 -13.25 -31.55
CA LYS A 29 -2.39 -13.01 -32.73
C LYS A 29 -2.39 -11.56 -33.21
N LEU A 30 -2.26 -10.60 -32.29
CA LEU A 30 -2.34 -9.18 -32.60
C LEU A 30 -0.95 -8.54 -32.75
N GLU A 31 0.15 -9.26 -32.47
CA GLU A 31 1.52 -8.74 -32.47
C GLU A 31 1.71 -7.47 -31.61
N THR A 32 0.89 -7.32 -30.55
CA THR A 32 0.96 -6.20 -29.60
C THR A 32 1.31 -6.73 -28.23
N ASN A 33 2.05 -5.97 -27.42
CA ASN A 33 2.35 -6.35 -26.03
C ASN A 33 1.16 -6.13 -25.09
N ILE A 34 0.21 -7.07 -25.04
CA ILE A 34 -0.92 -7.00 -24.12
C ILE A 34 -0.50 -7.61 -22.79
N ARG A 35 -0.60 -6.84 -21.71
CA ARG A 35 -0.39 -7.35 -20.35
C ARG A 35 -1.65 -7.19 -19.54
N PHE A 36 -2.10 -8.28 -18.92
CA PHE A 36 -3.22 -8.23 -17.99
C PHE A 36 -2.72 -7.92 -16.59
N ASN A 37 -3.26 -6.86 -16.00
CA ASN A 37 -2.95 -6.49 -14.63
C ASN A 37 -3.83 -7.30 -13.67
N SER A 38 -3.29 -8.41 -13.15
CA SER A 38 -3.97 -9.26 -12.16
C SER A 38 -3.97 -8.67 -10.75
N ASP A 39 -3.17 -7.64 -10.47
CA ASP A 39 -3.04 -7.06 -9.13
C ASP A 39 -4.39 -6.51 -8.66
N GLN A 40 -5.18 -5.94 -9.57
CA GLN A 40 -6.52 -5.44 -9.27
C GLN A 40 -7.51 -6.55 -8.86
N LEU A 41 -7.33 -7.79 -9.33
CA LEU A 41 -8.17 -8.93 -8.92
C LEU A 41 -7.72 -9.53 -7.58
N LEU A 42 -6.42 -9.47 -7.29
CA LEU A 42 -5.81 -9.90 -6.04
C LEU A 42 -6.12 -8.94 -4.89
N GLU A 43 -6.29 -7.66 -5.19
CA GLU A 43 -6.67 -6.60 -4.28
C GLU A 43 -8.15 -6.72 -3.87
N THR A 44 -8.47 -7.77 -3.10
CA THR A 44 -9.84 -8.05 -2.60
C THR A 44 -10.35 -7.01 -1.60
N ASP A 45 -9.49 -6.09 -1.12
CA ASP A 45 -9.93 -5.04 -0.19
C ASP A 45 -9.25 -3.68 -0.46
N PRO A 46 -9.99 -2.70 -1.02
CA PRO A 46 -9.48 -1.35 -1.22
C PRO A 46 -9.05 -0.69 0.11
N GLU A 47 -9.65 -1.07 1.25
CA GLU A 47 -9.20 -0.56 2.54
C GLU A 47 -7.78 -0.99 2.88
N THR A 48 -7.44 -2.25 2.59
CA THR A 48 -6.11 -2.80 2.85
C THR A 48 -5.05 -2.13 1.96
N LYS A 49 -5.40 -1.79 0.72
CA LYS A 49 -4.52 -1.02 -0.18
C LYS A 49 -4.24 0.38 0.35
N VAL A 50 -5.29 1.10 0.78
CA VAL A 50 -5.15 2.43 1.37
C VAL A 50 -4.32 2.38 2.65
N LYS A 51 -4.57 1.40 3.53
CA LYS A 51 -3.80 1.21 4.77
C LYS A 51 -2.33 0.92 4.48
N ASN A 52 -2.02 0.01 3.57
CA ASN A 52 -0.64 -0.34 3.20
C ASN A 52 0.11 0.86 2.59
N VAL A 53 -0.52 1.62 1.71
CA VAL A 53 0.09 2.82 1.11
C VAL A 53 0.29 3.90 2.18
N LEU A 54 -0.69 4.11 3.06
CA LEU A 54 -0.59 5.06 4.16
C LEU A 54 0.53 4.70 5.13
N ASP A 55 0.70 3.42 5.45
CA ASP A 55 1.76 2.93 6.34
C ASP A 55 3.14 3.07 5.69
N GLN A 56 3.26 2.83 4.38
CA GLN A 56 4.50 3.08 3.62
C GLN A 56 4.86 4.57 3.57
N VAL A 57 3.87 5.46 3.45
CA VAL A 57 4.08 6.92 3.49
C VAL A 57 4.46 7.39 4.90
N LYS A 58 3.79 6.89 5.94
CA LYS A 58 4.12 7.19 7.36
C LYS A 58 5.49 6.67 7.76
N GLY A 59 5.91 5.53 7.21
CA GLY A 59 7.22 4.94 7.42
C GLY A 59 8.34 5.61 6.62
N SER A 60 8.07 6.73 5.93
CA SER A 60 9.03 7.44 5.07
C SER A 60 9.64 6.58 3.95
N LEU A 61 8.98 5.47 3.57
CA LEU A 61 9.45 4.59 2.48
C LEU A 61 9.02 5.11 1.10
N LEU A 62 7.86 5.77 1.05
CA LEU A 62 7.32 6.39 -0.15
C LEU A 62 6.98 7.86 0.12
N THR A 63 7.15 8.69 -0.91
CA THR A 63 6.58 10.03 -0.96
C THR A 63 5.06 9.96 -1.11
N ILE A 64 4.37 11.05 -0.76
CA ILE A 64 2.91 11.15 -0.90
C ILE A 64 2.51 10.99 -2.38
N ASN A 65 3.30 11.53 -3.30
CA ASN A 65 3.05 11.43 -4.74
C ASN A 65 3.29 10.03 -5.30
N GLU A 66 4.28 9.28 -4.82
CA GLU A 66 4.45 7.87 -5.18
C GLU A 66 3.29 7.01 -4.67
N GLY A 67 2.81 7.26 -3.44
CA GLY A 67 1.61 6.62 -2.92
C GLY A 67 0.36 6.91 -3.76
N ARG A 68 0.15 8.18 -4.14
CA ARG A 68 -0.95 8.60 -5.02
C ARG A 68 -0.84 7.98 -6.41
N SER A 69 0.37 7.89 -6.97
CA SER A 69 0.62 7.23 -8.26
C SER A 69 0.26 5.75 -8.22
N LYS A 70 0.59 5.02 -7.14
CA LYS A 70 0.18 3.61 -6.97
C LYS A 70 -1.34 3.42 -6.84
N MET A 71 -2.04 4.48 -6.45
CA MET A 71 -3.50 4.51 -6.35
C MET A 71 -4.19 5.07 -7.60
N GLY A 72 -3.43 5.47 -8.64
CA GLY A 72 -3.97 6.10 -9.84
C GLY A 72 -4.54 7.50 -9.61
N LEU A 73 -4.13 8.18 -8.52
CA LEU A 73 -4.55 9.53 -8.19
C LEU A 73 -3.57 10.57 -8.76
N PRO A 74 -4.04 11.76 -9.17
CA PRO A 74 -3.16 12.81 -9.65
C PRO A 74 -2.22 13.28 -8.53
N PRO A 75 -0.97 13.66 -8.86
CA PRO A 75 -0.01 14.18 -7.88
C PRO A 75 -0.52 15.50 -7.26
N MET A 76 -0.02 15.81 -6.06
CA MET A 76 -0.37 17.04 -5.34
C MET A 76 0.91 17.84 -5.04
N ASP A 77 0.78 19.17 -5.07
CA ASP A 77 1.90 20.07 -4.79
C ASP A 77 2.43 19.85 -3.36
N GLY A 78 3.75 19.78 -3.22
CA GLY A 78 4.43 19.44 -1.97
C GLY A 78 4.45 17.96 -1.57
N GLY A 79 3.91 17.07 -2.41
CA GLY A 79 3.83 15.62 -2.18
C GLY A 79 5.09 14.81 -2.49
N ASP A 80 6.13 15.43 -3.05
CA ASP A 80 7.44 14.79 -3.36
C ASP A 80 8.38 14.75 -2.14
N ARG A 81 7.88 15.10 -0.95
CA ARG A 81 8.64 15.07 0.30
C ARG A 81 8.29 13.83 1.09
N LEU A 82 9.31 13.19 1.67
CA LEU A 82 9.11 12.10 2.60
C LEU A 82 8.49 12.64 3.89
N LEU A 83 7.41 12.00 4.31
CA LEU A 83 6.75 12.31 5.57
C LEU A 83 7.41 11.49 6.66
N ALA A 84 8.08 12.15 7.61
CA ALA A 84 8.63 11.53 8.80
C ALA A 84 7.86 12.00 10.03
N SER A 85 7.35 11.05 10.82
CA SER A 85 6.75 11.36 12.11
C SER A 85 7.85 11.73 13.11
N LEU A 86 7.78 12.91 13.70
CA LEU A 86 8.76 13.40 14.69
C LEU A 86 8.60 12.74 16.07
N ASN A 87 7.66 11.80 16.22
CA ASN A 87 7.33 11.15 17.50
C ASN A 87 8.28 10.02 17.93
N PHE A 88 9.47 9.92 17.35
CA PHE A 88 10.50 9.01 17.83
C PHE A 88 11.41 9.73 18.82
N THR A 89 10.97 9.81 20.07
CA THR A 89 11.79 10.33 21.18
C THR A 89 12.43 9.17 21.94
N TYR A 90 13.63 9.37 22.46
CA TYR A 90 14.31 8.37 23.28
C TYR A 90 13.55 8.16 24.60
N LEU A 91 13.57 6.95 25.15
CA LEU A 91 12.86 6.60 26.39
C LEU A 91 13.27 7.53 27.54
N ASP A 92 14.56 7.86 27.61
CA ASP A 92 15.17 8.76 28.59
C ASP A 92 14.58 10.19 28.54
N THR A 93 14.10 10.62 27.37
CA THR A 93 13.45 11.93 27.20
C THR A 93 11.95 11.89 27.51
N LEU A 94 11.28 10.75 27.35
CA LEU A 94 9.86 10.59 27.71
C LEU A 94 9.64 10.56 29.22
N GLU A 95 10.57 9.97 29.96
CA GLU A 95 10.54 9.96 31.44
C GLU A 95 10.66 11.38 32.00
N LYS A 96 11.53 12.22 31.41
CA LYS A 96 11.66 13.64 31.80
C LYS A 96 10.39 14.45 31.56
N TYR A 97 9.73 14.26 30.42
CA TYR A 97 8.46 14.97 30.15
C TYR A 97 7.33 14.52 31.08
N GLN A 98 7.25 13.24 31.44
CA GLN A 98 6.27 12.74 32.41
C GLN A 98 6.51 13.26 33.84
N LEU A 99 7.77 13.49 34.23
CA LEU A 99 8.13 14.06 35.53
C LEU A 99 7.88 15.57 35.57
N GLU A 100 8.19 16.31 34.50
CA GLU A 100 7.91 17.76 34.41
C GLU A 100 6.40 18.07 34.42
N GLU A 101 5.55 17.23 33.80
CA GLU A 101 4.09 17.36 33.90
C GLU A 101 3.53 17.04 35.30
N GLN A 102 4.25 16.27 36.12
CA GLN A 102 3.87 16.00 37.50
C GLN A 102 4.31 17.11 38.47
N GLU A 103 5.42 17.79 38.21
CA GLU A 103 5.92 18.91 39.04
C GLU A 103 5.25 20.26 38.71
N GLY A 104 4.62 20.40 37.54
CA GLY A 104 3.87 21.59 37.13
C GLY A 104 2.48 21.77 37.79
N VAL A 105 2.09 20.87 38.71
CA VAL A 105 0.82 20.90 39.44
C VAL A 105 1.07 20.90 40.95
N THR A 106 1.78 21.91 41.46
CA THR A 106 1.72 22.36 42.87
C THR A 106 1.83 23.87 42.96
#